data_AF-A0AAU1CNI2-F1
#
_entry.id   AF-A0AAU1CNI2-F1
#
_cell.length_a   1.000
_cell.length_b   1.000
_cell.length_c   1.000
_cell.angle_alpha   90.00
_cell.angle_beta   90.00
_cell.angle_gamma   90.00
#
_symmetry.space_group_name_H-M   'P 1'
#
loop_
_entity.id
_entity.type
_entity.pdbx_description
1 polymer ?
#
loop_
_entity_poly.entity_id
_entity_poly.type
_entity_poly.pdbx_seq_one_letter_code
_entity_poly.pdbx_strand_id
1 'polypeptide(L)'
;MDDPVLTARELVRDRFPAARAAFLAGSVLTDRRTPTSDLDIVVLLDGPPALSRENLVYRGWPVELFVQTEAVWHRFADQETAKRSSPLLAMCADGMLLVDTDGLGASLQDEARKRWAAGPPTLSDHERDYQRYVLTDLLDDLGGCADPAERVYLVSHMLQRASELVLLVGGHWLGGGKWLSRRLAAADPGVHRALSEAAAQAIAGDAKVFAAVVAEVLDLAGGPLWDGYAIR
;
A
#
# COMPACT_ATOMS: atom_id res chain seq x y z
N MET A 1 14.04 -11.51 -21.30
CA MET A 1 14.40 -10.51 -20.28
C MET A 1 15.41 -11.18 -19.38
N ASP A 2 16.53 -10.50 -19.12
CA ASP A 2 17.59 -11.03 -18.25
C ASP A 2 17.06 -11.28 -16.84
N ASP A 3 17.81 -12.02 -16.03
CA ASP A 3 17.46 -12.26 -14.64
C ASP A 3 17.35 -10.91 -13.89
N PRO A 4 16.21 -10.63 -13.21
CA PRO A 4 15.99 -9.33 -12.56
C PRO A 4 16.93 -9.07 -11.39
N VAL A 5 17.31 -10.10 -10.64
CA VAL A 5 18.23 -9.98 -9.50
C VAL A 5 19.63 -9.68 -9.99
N LEU A 6 20.11 -10.41 -11.01
CA LEU A 6 21.42 -10.14 -11.60
C LEU A 6 21.46 -8.73 -12.22
N THR A 7 20.41 -8.36 -12.96
CA THR A 7 20.29 -7.02 -13.56
C THR A 7 20.32 -5.92 -12.50
N ALA A 8 19.57 -6.07 -11.41
CA ALA A 8 19.56 -5.10 -10.32
C ALA A 8 20.92 -5.00 -9.62
N ARG A 9 21.61 -6.14 -9.38
CA ARG A 9 22.97 -6.17 -8.80
C ARG A 9 23.97 -5.44 -9.69
N GLU A 10 23.90 -5.64 -11.00
CA GLU A 10 24.77 -4.95 -11.96
C GLU A 10 24.49 -3.44 -11.97
N LEU A 11 23.23 -3.03 -12.05
CA LEU A 11 22.86 -1.61 -12.01
C LEU A 11 23.36 -0.92 -10.73
N VAL A 12 23.16 -1.55 -9.56
CA VAL A 12 23.62 -0.99 -8.28
C VAL A 12 25.15 -0.88 -8.26
N ARG A 13 25.87 -1.91 -8.72
CA ARG A 13 27.34 -1.89 -8.77
C ARG A 13 27.87 -0.80 -9.70
N ASP A 14 27.25 -0.63 -10.87
CA ASP A 14 27.69 0.33 -11.89
C ASP A 14 27.43 1.78 -11.47
N ARG A 15 26.25 2.07 -10.91
CA ARG A 15 25.83 3.46 -10.58
C ARG A 15 26.14 3.89 -9.15
N PHE A 16 26.17 2.94 -8.22
CA PHE A 16 26.35 3.21 -6.79
C PHE A 16 27.47 2.33 -6.21
N PRO A 17 28.72 2.44 -6.70
CA PRO A 17 29.84 1.64 -6.20
C PRO A 17 30.17 1.90 -4.72
N ALA A 18 29.71 3.02 -4.17
CA ALA A 18 29.83 3.38 -2.75
C ALA A 18 28.55 3.07 -1.94
N ALA A 19 27.61 2.28 -2.48
CA ALA A 19 26.43 1.86 -1.74
C ALA A 19 26.80 1.06 -0.49
N ARG A 20 26.29 1.51 0.66
CA ARG A 20 26.41 0.77 1.92
C ARG A 20 25.47 -0.42 1.94
N ALA A 21 24.25 -0.22 1.45
CA ALA A 21 23.27 -1.27 1.27
C ALA A 21 22.40 -1.03 0.04
N ALA A 22 21.84 -2.10 -0.52
CA ALA A 22 20.80 -2.00 -1.54
C ALA A 22 19.82 -3.16 -1.47
N PHE A 23 18.55 -2.89 -1.71
CA PHE A 23 17.47 -3.87 -1.74
C PHE A 23 16.80 -3.86 -3.10
N LEU A 24 16.55 -5.04 -3.67
CA LEU A 24 15.56 -5.21 -4.73
C LEU A 24 14.24 -5.59 -4.08
N ALA A 25 13.15 -4.96 -4.49
CA ALA A 25 11.82 -5.23 -4.00
C ALA A 25 10.82 -5.24 -5.16
N GLY A 26 9.54 -5.14 -4.82
CA GLY A 26 8.48 -5.01 -5.80
C GLY A 26 7.95 -6.34 -6.31
N SER A 27 7.05 -6.23 -7.28
CA SER A 27 6.35 -7.41 -7.82
C SER A 27 7.27 -8.41 -8.53
N VAL A 28 8.47 -7.99 -8.95
CA VAL A 28 9.43 -8.81 -9.68
C VAL A 28 9.95 -10.02 -8.87
N LEU A 29 9.91 -9.93 -7.54
CA LEU A 29 10.31 -11.00 -6.62
C LEU A 29 9.19 -11.96 -6.25
N THR A 30 7.98 -11.75 -6.78
CA THR A 30 6.78 -12.53 -6.42
C THR A 30 6.27 -13.36 -7.58
N ASP A 31 5.40 -14.33 -7.29
CA ASP A 31 4.63 -15.10 -8.28
C ASP A 31 3.69 -14.23 -9.14
N ARG A 32 3.42 -12.99 -8.71
CA ARG A 32 2.60 -11.99 -9.42
C ARG A 32 3.41 -11.05 -10.31
N ARG A 33 4.65 -11.41 -10.67
CA ARG A 33 5.46 -10.69 -11.67
C ARG A 33 4.76 -10.70 -13.02
N THR A 34 4.79 -9.58 -13.74
CA THR A 34 4.28 -9.45 -15.11
C THR A 34 5.39 -8.96 -16.05
N PRO A 35 5.19 -9.00 -17.38
CA PRO A 35 6.12 -8.39 -18.34
C PRO A 35 6.32 -6.88 -18.16
N THR A 36 5.42 -6.22 -17.43
CA THR A 36 5.47 -4.79 -17.13
C THR A 36 5.92 -4.51 -15.69
N SER A 37 6.38 -5.52 -14.94
CA SER A 37 6.96 -5.32 -13.62
C SER A 37 8.28 -4.56 -13.73
N ASP A 38 8.43 -3.57 -12.87
CA ASP A 38 9.63 -2.78 -12.64
C ASP A 38 10.55 -3.43 -11.60
N LEU A 39 11.78 -2.93 -11.55
CA LEU A 39 12.74 -3.18 -10.47
C LEU A 39 12.64 -2.02 -9.47
N ASP A 40 11.99 -2.23 -8.33
CA ASP A 40 11.99 -1.29 -7.22
C ASP A 40 13.29 -1.47 -6.41
N ILE A 41 14.18 -0.47 -6.41
CA ILE A 41 15.49 -0.61 -5.76
C ILE A 41 15.71 0.50 -4.73
N VAL A 42 15.89 0.12 -3.47
CA VAL A 42 16.29 1.03 -2.39
C VAL A 42 17.81 1.01 -2.27
N VAL A 43 18.47 2.17 -2.28
CA VAL A 43 19.94 2.30 -2.19
C VAL A 43 20.30 3.21 -1.01
N LEU A 44 21.22 2.74 -0.16
CA LEU A 44 21.69 3.44 1.03
C LEU A 44 23.13 3.93 0.80
N LEU A 45 23.35 5.24 0.96
CA LEU A 45 24.66 5.90 0.86
C LEU A 45 25.07 6.47 2.24
N ASP A 46 26.39 6.60 2.47
CA ASP A 46 26.93 7.10 3.75
C ASP A 46 26.70 8.59 3.98
N GLY A 47 26.59 9.36 2.90
CA GLY A 47 26.43 10.81 2.93
C GLY A 47 25.83 11.31 1.60
N PRO A 48 25.70 12.64 1.40
CA PRO A 48 25.11 13.19 0.19
C PRO A 48 25.78 12.60 -1.08
N PRO A 49 25.02 12.33 -2.15
CA PRO A 49 24.00 13.20 -2.73
C PRO A 49 22.62 13.10 -2.08
N ALA A 50 21.79 14.11 -2.32
CA ALA A 50 20.45 14.26 -1.75
C ALA A 50 19.57 13.02 -1.96
N LEU A 51 18.51 12.92 -1.15
CA LEU A 51 17.36 12.08 -1.46
C LEU A 51 17.00 12.26 -2.94
N SER A 52 17.05 11.17 -3.69
CA SER A 52 16.59 11.17 -5.07
C SER A 52 15.70 9.97 -5.31
N ARG A 53 14.65 10.23 -6.08
CA ARG A 53 13.83 9.20 -6.70
C ARG A 53 13.98 9.35 -8.20
N GLU A 54 14.43 8.30 -8.86
CA GLU A 54 14.73 8.31 -10.29
C GLU A 54 14.09 7.11 -10.96
N ASN A 55 13.37 7.36 -12.06
CA ASN A 55 12.84 6.30 -12.91
C ASN A 55 13.67 6.24 -14.19
N LEU A 56 14.13 5.05 -14.58
CA LEU A 56 14.97 4.85 -15.75
C LEU A 56 14.72 3.50 -16.42
N VAL A 57 15.30 3.30 -17.59
CA VAL A 57 15.36 1.99 -18.25
C VAL A 57 16.79 1.49 -18.27
N TYR A 58 17.05 0.31 -17.69
CA TYR A 58 18.36 -0.34 -17.69
C TYR A 58 18.25 -1.74 -18.28
N ARG A 59 18.95 -1.99 -19.39
CA ARG A 59 18.90 -3.28 -20.13
C ARG A 59 17.47 -3.74 -20.43
N GLY A 60 16.60 -2.80 -20.79
CA GLY A 60 15.19 -3.06 -21.13
C GLY A 60 14.27 -3.21 -19.92
N TRP A 61 14.77 -3.11 -18.69
CA TRP A 61 13.96 -3.10 -17.47
C TRP A 61 13.58 -1.68 -17.06
N PRO A 62 12.29 -1.40 -16.81
CA PRO A 62 11.89 -0.24 -16.02
C PRO A 62 12.42 -0.38 -14.59
N VAL A 63 13.04 0.67 -14.06
CA VAL A 63 13.61 0.69 -12.72
C VAL A 63 13.14 1.95 -12.01
N GLU A 64 12.68 1.78 -10.77
CA GLU A 64 12.49 2.88 -9.83
C GLU A 64 13.57 2.81 -8.76
N LEU A 65 14.41 3.85 -8.67
CA LEU A 65 15.47 3.98 -7.69
C LEU A 65 15.04 4.89 -6.53
N PHE A 66 15.22 4.42 -5.31
CA PHE A 66 15.03 5.18 -4.07
C PHE A 66 16.38 5.34 -3.36
N VAL A 67 17.11 6.40 -3.68
CA VAL A 67 18.47 6.65 -3.18
C VAL A 67 18.42 7.59 -1.99
N GLN A 68 18.92 7.13 -0.84
CA GLN A 68 18.83 7.85 0.43
C GLN A 68 19.96 7.51 1.40
N THR A 69 20.10 8.30 2.45
CA THR A 69 20.95 7.96 3.60
C THR A 69 20.13 7.21 4.66
N GLU A 70 20.80 6.59 5.63
CA GLU A 70 20.13 5.95 6.76
C GLU A 70 19.20 6.92 7.51
N ALA A 71 19.64 8.14 7.80
CA ALA A 71 18.81 9.15 8.46
C ALA A 71 17.54 9.49 7.68
N VAL A 72 17.62 9.51 6.34
CA VAL A 72 16.48 9.75 5.47
C VAL A 72 15.56 8.53 5.43
N TRP A 73 16.11 7.32 5.41
CA TRP A 73 15.35 6.07 5.50
C TRP A 73 14.49 6.04 6.77
N HIS A 74 15.07 6.33 7.94
CA HIS A 74 14.35 6.37 9.23
C HIS A 74 13.21 7.39 9.20
N ARG A 75 13.51 8.61 8.73
CA ARG A 75 12.51 9.68 8.62
C ARG A 75 11.35 9.28 7.70
N PHE A 76 11.61 8.63 6.56
CA PHE A 76 10.55 8.16 5.68
C PHE A 76 9.74 7.03 6.30
N ALA A 77 10.42 6.05 6.91
CA ALA A 77 9.75 4.96 7.61
C ALA A 77 8.78 5.50 8.67
N ASP A 78 9.17 6.52 9.43
CA ASP A 78 8.31 7.15 10.44
C ASP A 78 7.13 7.91 9.82
N GLN A 79 7.38 8.72 8.79
CA GLN A 79 6.32 9.46 8.08
C GLN A 79 5.29 8.53 7.43
N GLU A 80 5.76 7.44 6.82
CA GLU A 80 4.92 6.43 6.19
C GLU A 80 4.16 5.59 7.22
N THR A 81 4.81 5.28 8.35
CA THR A 81 4.18 4.60 9.51
C THR A 81 3.03 5.44 10.06
N ALA A 82 3.23 6.74 10.25
CA ALA A 82 2.17 7.65 10.70
C ALA A 82 0.98 7.70 9.73
N LYS A 83 1.23 7.51 8.43
CA LYS A 83 0.21 7.42 7.38
C LYS A 83 -0.38 6.01 7.21
N ARG A 84 0.07 5.03 8.00
CA ARG A 84 -0.37 3.63 7.98
C ARG A 84 -0.14 2.93 6.63
N SER A 85 0.77 3.47 5.81
CA SER A 85 1.11 2.95 4.47
C SER A 85 2.60 3.16 4.24
N SER A 86 3.38 2.09 4.37
CA SER A 86 4.83 2.15 4.16
C SER A 86 5.32 1.18 3.09
N PRO A 87 5.42 1.64 1.83
CA PRO A 87 6.18 0.94 0.81
C PRO A 87 7.63 0.70 1.22
N LEU A 88 8.28 1.66 1.90
CA LEU A 88 9.69 1.51 2.29
C LEU A 88 9.92 0.32 3.24
N LEU A 89 9.12 0.23 4.31
CA LEU A 89 9.22 -0.90 5.24
C LEU A 89 8.91 -2.23 4.55
N ALA A 90 7.86 -2.28 3.71
CA ALA A 90 7.53 -3.50 2.95
C ALA A 90 8.69 -3.91 2.02
N MET A 91 9.27 -2.96 1.28
CA MET A 91 10.37 -3.21 0.36
C MET A 91 11.62 -3.71 1.09
N CYS A 92 11.96 -3.15 2.24
CA CYS A 92 13.13 -3.59 3.00
C CYS A 92 12.88 -4.90 3.77
N ALA A 93 11.66 -5.16 4.24
CA ALA A 93 11.31 -6.36 5.00
C ALA A 93 11.29 -7.62 4.12
N ASP A 94 10.60 -7.54 2.98
CA ASP A 94 10.37 -8.67 2.07
C ASP A 94 11.35 -8.68 0.88
N GLY A 95 12.04 -7.57 0.64
CA GLY A 95 12.98 -7.44 -0.47
C GLY A 95 14.26 -8.26 -0.30
N MET A 96 14.92 -8.47 -1.43
CA MET A 96 16.20 -9.15 -1.50
C MET A 96 17.35 -8.17 -1.27
N LEU A 97 18.17 -8.43 -0.25
CA LEU A 97 19.39 -7.68 0.01
C LEU A 97 20.43 -7.98 -1.09
N LEU A 98 20.79 -6.95 -1.86
CA LEU A 98 21.74 -7.03 -2.96
C LEU A 98 23.16 -6.69 -2.52
N VAL A 99 23.29 -5.64 -1.70
CA VAL A 99 24.57 -5.12 -1.20
C VAL A 99 24.44 -4.90 0.30
N ASP A 100 25.48 -5.25 1.05
CA ASP A 100 25.62 -4.96 2.47
C ASP A 100 27.11 -4.89 2.81
N THR A 101 27.69 -3.68 2.78
CA THR A 101 29.15 -3.51 2.91
C THR A 101 29.61 -3.52 4.37
N ASP A 102 28.74 -3.13 5.30
CA ASP A 102 29.09 -2.89 6.69
C ASP A 102 28.04 -3.37 7.70
N GLY A 103 27.02 -4.11 7.24
CA GLY A 103 25.95 -4.66 8.07
C GLY A 103 24.73 -3.75 8.20
N LEU A 104 24.76 -2.52 7.63
CA LEU A 104 23.61 -1.62 7.63
C LEU A 104 22.39 -2.26 6.96
N GLY A 105 22.60 -2.98 5.85
CA GLY A 105 21.52 -3.61 5.09
C GLY A 105 20.79 -4.66 5.90
N ALA A 106 21.53 -5.61 6.51
CA ALA A 106 20.95 -6.59 7.41
C ALA A 106 20.22 -5.95 8.60
N SER A 107 20.79 -4.90 9.19
CA SER A 107 20.19 -4.16 10.31
C SER A 107 18.85 -3.50 9.94
N LEU A 108 18.81 -2.75 8.84
CA LEU A 108 17.59 -2.08 8.38
C LEU A 108 16.52 -3.08 7.93
N GLN A 109 16.91 -4.21 7.38
CA GLN A 109 15.97 -5.27 7.01
C GLN A 109 15.33 -5.92 8.26
N ASP A 110 16.12 -6.18 9.30
CA ASP A 110 15.60 -6.69 10.58
C ASP A 110 14.66 -5.67 11.24
N GLU A 111 15.05 -4.39 11.26
CA GLU A 111 14.16 -3.31 11.73
C GLU A 111 12.87 -3.24 10.92
N ALA A 112 12.97 -3.27 9.59
CA ALA A 112 11.81 -3.22 8.71
C ALA A 112 10.84 -4.38 8.99
N ARG A 113 11.36 -5.61 9.15
CA ARG A 113 10.54 -6.78 9.51
C ARG A 113 9.86 -6.61 10.86
N LYS A 114 10.56 -6.12 11.88
CA LYS A 114 10.00 -5.87 13.21
C LYS A 114 8.87 -4.84 13.17
N ARG A 115 9.11 -3.71 12.52
CA ARG A 115 8.11 -2.63 12.36
C ARG A 115 6.93 -3.10 11.52
N TRP A 116 7.19 -3.82 10.44
CA TRP A 116 6.13 -4.37 9.57
C TRP A 116 5.23 -5.34 10.33
N ALA A 117 5.83 -6.27 11.10
CA ALA A 117 5.11 -7.24 11.92
C ALA A 117 4.34 -6.60 13.08
N ALA A 118 4.80 -5.46 13.60
CA ALA A 118 4.09 -4.70 14.64
C ALA A 118 2.78 -4.06 14.14
N GLY A 119 2.64 -3.87 12.82
CA GLY A 119 1.47 -3.21 12.23
C GLY A 119 1.52 -1.67 12.29
N PRO A 120 0.60 -0.99 11.59
CA PRO A 120 0.48 0.46 11.66
C PRO A 120 -0.16 0.93 12.98
N PRO A 121 -0.05 2.22 13.33
CA PRO A 121 -0.79 2.81 14.45
C PRO A 121 -2.30 2.58 14.34
N THR A 122 -2.95 2.30 15.46
CA THR A 122 -4.41 2.14 15.53
C THR A 122 -5.14 3.44 15.16
N LEU A 123 -6.40 3.33 14.75
CA LEU A 123 -7.27 4.50 14.60
C LEU A 123 -7.59 5.09 15.98
N SER A 124 -7.54 6.41 16.07
CA SER A 124 -8.25 7.13 17.14
C SER A 124 -9.76 7.04 16.93
N ASP A 125 -10.54 7.30 17.98
CA ASP A 125 -12.00 7.30 17.90
C ASP A 125 -12.50 8.33 16.87
N HIS A 126 -11.88 9.51 16.81
CA HIS A 126 -12.22 10.54 15.83
C HIS A 126 -11.94 10.08 14.39
N GLU A 127 -10.80 9.44 14.13
CA GLU A 127 -10.52 8.89 12.79
C GLU A 127 -11.48 7.77 12.43
N ARG A 128 -11.84 6.90 13.38
CA ARG A 128 -12.83 5.84 13.18
C ARG A 128 -14.20 6.41 12.84
N ASP A 129 -14.65 7.41 13.59
CA ASP A 129 -15.93 8.08 13.35
C ASP A 129 -15.95 8.80 12.01
N TYR A 130 -14.85 9.45 11.61
CA TYR A 130 -14.74 10.03 10.28
C TYR A 130 -14.90 8.98 9.16
N GLN A 131 -14.27 7.80 9.30
CA GLN A 131 -14.41 6.73 8.31
C GLN A 131 -15.84 6.20 8.24
N ARG A 132 -16.49 6.00 9.40
CA ARG A 132 -17.89 5.57 9.49
C ARG A 132 -18.83 6.59 8.84
N TYR A 133 -18.62 7.87 9.13
CA TYR A 133 -19.38 8.96 8.54
C TYR A 133 -19.27 8.97 7.01
N VAL A 134 -18.04 8.96 6.48
CA VAL A 134 -17.82 8.97 5.02
C VAL A 134 -18.49 7.78 4.34
N LEU A 135 -18.39 6.58 4.90
CA LEU A 135 -19.02 5.40 4.30
C LEU A 135 -20.55 5.40 4.44
N THR A 136 -21.09 5.96 5.52
CA THR A 136 -22.54 6.12 5.70
C THR A 136 -23.11 7.09 4.68
N ASP A 137 -22.46 8.25 4.52
CA ASP A 137 -22.83 9.28 3.55
C ASP A 137 -22.80 8.73 2.11
N LEU A 138 -21.76 7.98 1.75
CA LEU A 138 -21.65 7.33 0.44
C LEU A 138 -22.74 6.27 0.20
N LEU A 139 -23.17 5.53 1.24
CA LEU A 139 -24.25 4.56 1.14
C LEU A 139 -25.59 5.22 0.82
N ASP A 140 -25.87 6.35 1.48
CA ASP A 140 -27.07 7.15 1.22
C ASP A 140 -27.05 7.71 -0.22
N ASP A 141 -25.92 8.25 -0.67
CA ASP A 141 -25.72 8.72 -2.05
C ASP A 141 -25.96 7.60 -3.07
N LEU A 142 -25.39 6.41 -2.83
CA LEU A 142 -25.56 5.26 -3.72
C LEU A 142 -27.01 4.79 -3.78
N GLY A 143 -27.74 4.85 -2.66
CA GLY A 143 -29.16 4.51 -2.58
C GLY A 143 -30.06 5.43 -3.42
N GLY A 144 -29.68 6.70 -3.57
CA GLY A 144 -30.38 7.69 -4.40
C GLY A 144 -29.89 7.78 -5.85
N CYS A 145 -28.80 7.10 -6.21
CA CYS A 145 -28.11 7.29 -7.48
C CYS A 145 -28.86 6.65 -8.67
N ALA A 146 -29.41 7.48 -9.55
CA ALA A 146 -30.02 7.06 -10.81
C ALA A 146 -29.05 7.06 -11.99
N ASP A 147 -28.06 7.96 -11.99
CA ASP A 147 -27.13 8.15 -13.10
C ASP A 147 -26.07 7.03 -13.16
N PRO A 148 -25.94 6.30 -14.27
CA PRO A 148 -24.95 5.22 -14.39
C PRO A 148 -23.49 5.68 -14.28
N ALA A 149 -23.17 6.89 -14.75
CA ALA A 149 -21.82 7.43 -14.64
C ALA A 149 -21.50 7.77 -13.18
N GLU A 150 -22.39 8.47 -12.47
CA GLU A 150 -22.21 8.78 -11.04
C GLU A 150 -22.01 7.50 -10.20
N ARG A 151 -22.79 6.45 -10.50
CA ARG A 151 -22.68 5.16 -9.81
C ARG A 151 -21.28 4.55 -9.92
N VAL A 152 -20.62 4.66 -11.07
CA VAL A 152 -19.24 4.17 -11.25
C VAL A 152 -18.28 4.88 -10.30
N TYR A 153 -18.42 6.20 -10.14
CA TYR A 153 -17.59 6.98 -9.23
C TYR A 153 -17.89 6.64 -7.76
N LEU A 154 -19.16 6.55 -7.38
CA LEU A 154 -19.58 6.20 -6.02
C LEU A 154 -19.09 4.81 -5.62
N VAL A 155 -19.31 3.79 -6.47
CA VAL A 155 -18.87 2.42 -6.20
C VAL A 155 -17.35 2.32 -6.11
N SER A 156 -16.62 2.98 -7.01
CA SER A 156 -15.15 2.97 -6.99
C SER A 156 -14.59 3.60 -5.71
N HIS A 157 -15.15 4.74 -5.30
CA HIS A 157 -14.73 5.43 -4.08
C HIS A 157 -15.08 4.61 -2.85
N MET A 158 -16.31 4.10 -2.75
CA MET A 158 -16.78 3.29 -1.63
C MET A 158 -15.99 1.98 -1.51
N LEU A 159 -15.64 1.32 -2.63
CA LEU A 159 -14.81 0.11 -2.63
C LEU A 159 -13.43 0.39 -2.01
N GLN A 160 -12.81 1.51 -2.36
CA GLN A 160 -11.55 1.94 -1.78
C GLN A 160 -11.71 2.19 -0.27
N ARG A 161 -12.70 2.98 0.14
CA ARG A 161 -12.92 3.35 1.55
C ARG A 161 -13.28 2.16 2.44
N ALA A 162 -14.12 1.25 1.95
CA ALA A 162 -14.47 0.02 2.67
C ALA A 162 -13.24 -0.89 2.83
N SER A 163 -12.43 -1.04 1.78
CA SER A 163 -11.19 -1.82 1.84
C SER A 163 -10.18 -1.22 2.83
N GLU A 164 -10.04 0.10 2.85
CA GLU A 164 -9.21 0.82 3.82
C GLU A 164 -9.72 0.60 5.25
N LEU A 165 -11.03 0.72 5.49
CA LEU A 165 -11.62 0.54 6.81
C LEU A 165 -11.37 -0.86 7.38
N VAL A 166 -11.58 -1.91 6.57
CA VAL A 166 -11.32 -3.31 6.99
C VAL A 166 -9.87 -3.49 7.43
N LEU A 167 -8.92 -2.98 6.63
CA LEU A 167 -7.50 -3.07 6.97
C LEU A 167 -7.17 -2.29 8.25
N LEU A 168 -7.71 -1.08 8.40
CA LEU A 168 -7.44 -0.23 9.56
C LEU A 168 -8.03 -0.81 10.86
N VAL A 169 -9.25 -1.36 10.81
CA VAL A 169 -9.87 -2.03 11.95
C VAL A 169 -9.11 -3.31 12.33
N GLY A 170 -8.61 -4.05 11.33
CA GLY A 170 -7.80 -5.24 11.54
C GLY A 170 -6.34 -4.99 11.94
N GLY A 171 -5.89 -3.73 12.06
CA GLY A 171 -4.50 -3.42 12.38
C GLY A 171 -3.53 -3.81 11.26
N HIS A 172 -3.97 -3.76 10.00
CA HIS A 172 -3.18 -4.08 8.83
C HIS A 172 -2.74 -2.81 8.10
N TRP A 173 -1.55 -2.87 7.50
CA TRP A 173 -1.03 -1.80 6.66
C TRP A 173 -1.96 -1.50 5.47
N LEU A 174 -2.22 -0.22 5.21
CA LEU A 174 -2.88 0.23 3.98
C LEU A 174 -1.95 0.07 2.78
N GLY A 175 -2.48 0.09 1.57
CA GLY A 175 -1.69 0.17 0.32
C GLY A 175 -2.35 0.97 -0.79
N GLY A 176 -1.58 1.30 -1.82
CA GLY A 176 -2.07 2.05 -2.97
C GLY A 176 -2.40 1.14 -4.17
N GLY A 177 -3.47 1.50 -4.91
CA GLY A 177 -3.87 0.80 -6.14
C GLY A 177 -3.97 -0.72 -5.95
N LYS A 178 -3.25 -1.48 -6.78
CA LYS A 178 -3.25 -2.97 -6.71
C LYS A 178 -2.84 -3.52 -5.34
N TRP A 179 -2.03 -2.78 -4.57
CA TRP A 179 -1.59 -3.22 -3.24
C TRP A 179 -2.68 -3.10 -2.19
N LEU A 180 -3.65 -2.19 -2.32
CA LEU A 180 -4.83 -2.18 -1.44
C LEU A 180 -5.58 -3.50 -1.53
N SER A 181 -5.90 -3.90 -2.76
CA SER A 181 -6.59 -5.16 -3.06
C SER A 181 -5.80 -6.37 -2.57
N ARG A 182 -4.48 -6.42 -2.82
CA ARG A 182 -3.62 -7.53 -2.35
C ARG A 182 -3.53 -7.61 -0.83
N ARG A 183 -3.43 -6.46 -0.15
CA ARG A 183 -3.37 -6.40 1.32
C ARG A 183 -4.70 -6.84 1.93
N LEU A 184 -5.82 -6.39 1.37
CA LEU A 184 -7.14 -6.87 1.79
C LEU A 184 -7.30 -8.37 1.56
N ALA A 185 -6.90 -8.89 0.39
CA ALA A 185 -6.96 -10.32 0.11
C ALA A 185 -6.10 -11.17 1.06
N ALA A 186 -4.98 -10.62 1.55
CA ALA A 186 -4.12 -11.31 2.52
C ALA A 186 -4.67 -11.23 3.95
N ALA A 187 -5.28 -10.11 4.33
CA ALA A 187 -5.85 -9.89 5.66
C ALA A 187 -7.20 -10.62 5.83
N ASP A 188 -8.10 -10.45 4.87
CA ASP A 188 -9.43 -11.05 4.85
C ASP A 188 -9.85 -11.43 3.42
N PRO A 189 -9.57 -12.68 2.99
CA PRO A 189 -9.95 -13.17 1.67
C PRO A 189 -11.46 -13.19 1.41
N GLY A 190 -12.27 -13.31 2.48
CA GLY A 190 -13.73 -13.37 2.39
C GLY A 190 -14.31 -12.01 2.05
N VAL A 191 -13.94 -11.00 2.83
CA VAL A 191 -14.35 -9.60 2.62
C VAL A 191 -13.80 -9.06 1.30
N HIS A 192 -12.55 -9.40 0.95
CA HIS A 192 -11.97 -9.06 -0.36
C HIS A 192 -12.84 -9.53 -1.53
N ARG A 193 -13.25 -10.80 -1.51
CA ARG A 193 -14.08 -11.39 -2.56
C ARG A 193 -15.45 -10.74 -2.60
N ALA A 194 -16.11 -10.62 -1.45
CA ALA A 194 -17.45 -10.04 -1.34
C ALA A 194 -17.49 -8.61 -1.89
N LEU A 195 -16.54 -7.75 -1.47
CA LEU A 195 -16.46 -6.37 -1.96
C LEU A 195 -16.15 -6.31 -3.46
N SER A 196 -15.19 -7.09 -3.95
CA SER A 196 -14.75 -7.03 -5.35
C SER A 196 -15.83 -7.52 -6.32
N GLU A 197 -16.51 -8.61 -6.00
CA GLU A 197 -17.59 -9.16 -6.83
C GLU A 197 -18.84 -8.28 -6.80
N ALA A 198 -19.23 -7.80 -5.61
CA ALA A 198 -20.40 -6.94 -5.47
C ALA A 198 -20.18 -5.55 -6.12
N ALA A 199 -18.97 -4.99 -6.04
CA ALA A 199 -18.65 -3.72 -6.71
C ALA A 199 -18.82 -3.83 -8.24
N ALA A 200 -18.39 -4.94 -8.84
CA ALA A 200 -18.59 -5.17 -10.28
C ALA A 200 -20.08 -5.23 -10.67
N GLN A 201 -20.92 -5.85 -9.83
CA GLN A 201 -22.37 -5.89 -10.02
C GLN A 201 -23.01 -4.50 -9.86
N ALA A 202 -22.56 -3.74 -8.86
CA ALA A 202 -23.04 -2.38 -8.60
C ALA A 202 -22.74 -1.44 -9.77
N ILE A 203 -21.53 -1.50 -10.32
CA ILE A 203 -21.16 -0.77 -11.54
C ILE A 203 -22.09 -1.13 -12.70
N ALA A 204 -22.47 -2.41 -12.83
CA ALA A 204 -23.33 -2.88 -13.91
C ALA A 204 -24.82 -2.49 -13.75
N GLY A 205 -25.28 -2.07 -12.57
CA GLY A 205 -26.70 -1.78 -12.35
C GLY A 205 -27.25 -2.13 -10.98
N ASP A 206 -26.73 -3.17 -10.35
CA ASP A 206 -27.32 -3.74 -9.14
C ASP A 206 -26.46 -3.47 -7.92
N ALA A 207 -26.74 -2.35 -7.26
CA ALA A 207 -25.98 -1.89 -6.10
C ALA A 207 -26.37 -2.57 -4.78
N LYS A 208 -27.43 -3.39 -4.74
CA LYS A 208 -28.00 -3.90 -3.48
C LYS A 208 -27.02 -4.75 -2.69
N VAL A 209 -26.36 -5.69 -3.37
CA VAL A 209 -25.38 -6.59 -2.75
C VAL A 209 -24.18 -5.79 -2.25
N PHE A 210 -23.70 -4.83 -3.04
CA PHE A 210 -22.56 -4.00 -2.65
C PHE A 210 -22.86 -3.13 -1.43
N ALA A 211 -24.03 -2.49 -1.40
CA ALA A 211 -24.49 -1.72 -0.24
C ALA A 211 -24.59 -2.58 1.03
N ALA A 212 -25.09 -3.81 0.91
CA ALA A 212 -25.17 -4.75 2.03
C ALA A 212 -23.77 -5.13 2.57
N VAL A 213 -22.83 -5.48 1.68
CA VAL A 213 -21.45 -5.82 2.09
C VAL A 213 -20.76 -4.62 2.75
N VAL A 214 -20.98 -3.41 2.24
CA VAL A 214 -20.40 -2.20 2.85
C VAL A 214 -21.02 -1.88 4.21
N ALA A 215 -22.32 -2.16 4.39
CA ALA A 215 -22.96 -2.06 5.71
C ALA A 215 -22.36 -3.06 6.72
N GLU A 216 -22.09 -4.30 6.31
CA GLU A 216 -21.37 -5.27 7.16
C GLU A 216 -19.95 -4.79 7.52
N VAL A 217 -19.25 -4.14 6.58
CA VAL A 217 -17.94 -3.52 6.85
C VAL A 217 -18.06 -2.36 7.86
N LEU A 218 -19.12 -1.55 7.78
CA LEU A 218 -19.40 -0.51 8.78
C LEU A 218 -19.61 -1.10 10.18
N ASP A 219 -20.29 -2.24 10.30
CA ASP A 219 -20.53 -2.90 11.58
C ASP A 219 -19.23 -3.29 12.30
N LEU A 220 -18.17 -3.63 11.55
CA LEU A 220 -16.82 -3.87 12.11
C LEU A 220 -16.25 -2.63 12.84
N ALA A 221 -16.69 -1.44 12.46
CA ALA A 221 -16.23 -0.18 13.02
C ALA A 221 -17.23 0.44 14.03
N GLY A 222 -18.35 -0.23 14.31
CA GLY A 222 -19.40 0.30 15.20
C GLY A 222 -20.68 0.76 14.47
N GLY A 223 -20.84 0.37 13.20
CA GLY A 223 -22.04 0.62 12.41
C GLY A 223 -22.10 2.03 11.80
N PRO A 224 -23.20 2.35 11.10
CA PRO A 224 -23.41 3.64 10.46
C PRO A 224 -23.29 4.82 11.43
N LEU A 225 -22.87 5.97 10.92
CA LEU A 225 -22.76 7.22 11.66
C LEU A 225 -23.12 8.40 10.75
N TRP A 226 -24.22 9.07 11.03
CA TRP A 226 -24.59 10.32 10.36
C TRP A 226 -25.18 11.30 11.36
N ASP A 227 -26.24 10.87 12.06
CA ASP A 227 -26.83 11.66 13.13
C ASP A 227 -25.80 11.91 14.25
N GLY A 228 -25.67 13.18 14.64
CA GLY A 228 -24.74 13.62 15.67
C GLY A 228 -23.27 13.73 15.25
N TYR A 229 -22.88 13.38 14.01
CA TYR A 229 -21.51 13.62 13.54
C TYR A 229 -21.22 15.13 13.39
N ALA A 230 -20.10 15.58 13.93
CA ALA A 230 -19.67 16.98 13.83
C ALA A 230 -18.14 17.09 13.90
N ILE A 231 -17.56 17.93 13.04
CA ILE A 231 -16.18 18.37 13.17
C ILE A 231 -16.20 19.61 14.07
N ARG A 232 -15.52 19.55 15.22
CA ARG A 232 -15.45 20.64 16.20
C ARG A 232 -14.02 21.05 16.45
#